data_AF-Q5QKZ5-F1
#
_entry.id   AF-Q5QKZ5-F1
#
_cell.length_a   1.000
_cell.length_b   1.000
_cell.length_c   1.000
_cell.angle_alpha   90.00
_cell.angle_beta   90.00
_cell.angle_gamma   90.00
#
_symmetry.space_group_name_H-M   'P 1'
#
loop_
_entity.id
_entity.type
_entity.pdbx_description
1 polymer ?
#
loop_
_entity_poly.entity_id
_entity_poly.type
_entity_poly.pdbx_seq_one_letter_code
_entity_poly.pdbx_strand_id
1 'polypeptide(L)'
;AKELAYDVVTGQTDNLAAALAKTSGKDIVQFAKAVGVSHPGIDKKVCSGSHAKGGADNTPEKYGVTLSSGAKDTAQCSGLHEGKTKKFSDFAEGVGLQDNKNWPTGSYWKSTAIVSGPQNSNATAVAKDLVQELTPEEKTIVAGLLAKTIEGGEVIEIRAVSSTSVMVNACYDLLS
;
A
#
# COMPACT_ATOMS: atom_id res chain seq x y z
N ALA A 1 -14.09 -0.06 -8.84
CA ALA A 1 -13.39 -0.56 -7.65
C ALA A 1 -12.42 -1.71 -8.00
N LYS A 2 -11.78 -1.72 -9.18
CA LYS A 2 -10.78 -2.73 -9.58
C LYS A 2 -9.63 -2.13 -10.40
N GLU A 3 -9.51 -0.81 -10.41
CA GLU A 3 -8.52 -0.14 -11.27
C GLU A 3 -7.10 -0.40 -10.75
N LEU A 4 -6.89 -0.33 -9.43
CA LEU A 4 -5.58 -0.60 -8.83
C LEU A 4 -5.14 -2.05 -9.04
N ALA A 5 -6.05 -3.00 -8.82
CA ALA A 5 -5.78 -4.42 -9.03
C ALA A 5 -5.46 -4.74 -10.49
N TYR A 6 -6.22 -4.15 -11.42
CA TYR A 6 -6.01 -4.33 -12.86
C TYR A 6 -4.68 -3.73 -13.31
N ASP A 7 -4.33 -2.53 -12.86
CA ASP A 7 -3.11 -1.83 -13.25
C ASP A 7 -1.86 -2.59 -12.79
N VAL A 8 -1.87 -3.21 -11.61
CA VAL A 8 -0.77 -4.06 -11.12
C VAL A 8 -0.56 -5.27 -12.03
N VAL A 9 -1.63 -6.01 -12.36
CA VAL A 9 -1.53 -7.23 -13.15
C VAL A 9 -1.13 -6.95 -14.60
N THR A 10 -1.63 -5.84 -15.17
CA THR A 10 -1.34 -5.44 -16.55
C THR A 10 -0.09 -4.58 -16.69
N GLY A 11 0.53 -4.17 -15.58
CA GLY A 11 1.76 -3.40 -15.57
C GLY A 11 1.59 -1.93 -15.94
N GLN A 12 0.40 -1.35 -15.79
CA GLN A 12 0.12 0.07 -16.05
C GLN A 12 0.68 0.96 -14.95
N THR A 13 2.01 1.07 -14.89
CA THR A 13 2.74 1.72 -13.79
C THR A 13 2.29 3.17 -13.56
N ASP A 14 2.05 3.94 -14.61
CA ASP A 14 1.65 5.35 -14.49
C ASP A 14 0.22 5.52 -13.96
N ASN A 15 -0.72 4.69 -14.43
CA ASN A 15 -2.11 4.68 -13.96
C ASN A 15 -2.17 4.23 -12.50
N LEU A 16 -1.43 3.17 -12.15
CA LEU A 16 -1.28 2.69 -10.79
C LEU A 16 -0.72 3.78 -9.87
N ALA A 17 0.35 4.47 -10.28
CA ALA A 17 0.94 5.55 -9.51
C ALA A 17 -0.05 6.70 -9.28
N ALA A 18 -0.80 7.10 -10.32
CA ALA A 18 -1.79 8.16 -10.23
C ALA A 18 -2.98 7.79 -9.31
N ALA A 19 -3.40 6.52 -9.33
CA ALA A 19 -4.45 6.03 -8.46
C ALA A 19 -3.97 5.88 -7.00
N LEU A 20 -2.78 5.30 -6.76
CA LEU A 20 -2.17 5.22 -5.43
C LEU A 20 -1.94 6.61 -4.82
N ALA A 21 -1.58 7.60 -5.62
CA ALA A 21 -1.40 8.97 -5.15
C ALA A 21 -2.69 9.60 -4.59
N LYS A 22 -3.87 9.11 -5.00
CA LYS A 22 -5.17 9.53 -4.49
C LYS A 22 -5.63 8.70 -3.29
N THR A 23 -4.99 7.56 -3.02
CA THR A 23 -5.24 6.72 -1.85
C THR A 23 -4.66 7.37 -0.60
N SER A 24 -5.40 7.33 0.52
CA SER A 24 -4.92 7.92 1.77
C SER A 24 -3.70 7.16 2.31
N GLY A 25 -2.79 7.87 3.00
CA GLY A 25 -1.64 7.22 3.63
C GLY A 25 -2.04 6.14 4.64
N LYS A 26 -3.18 6.32 5.32
CA LYS A 26 -3.75 5.32 6.23
C LYS A 26 -4.12 4.02 5.52
N ASP A 27 -4.74 4.10 4.34
CA ASP A 27 -5.12 2.90 3.58
C ASP A 27 -3.89 2.19 3.01
N ILE A 28 -2.85 2.95 2.62
CA ILE A 28 -1.55 2.38 2.22
C ILE A 28 -0.89 1.63 3.38
N VAL A 29 -0.98 2.15 4.61
CA VAL A 29 -0.48 1.44 5.81
C VAL A 29 -1.24 0.13 6.03
N GLN A 30 -2.57 0.13 5.89
CA GLN A 30 -3.35 -1.11 6.01
C GLN A 30 -2.98 -2.13 4.93
N PHE A 31 -2.79 -1.67 3.69
CA PHE A 31 -2.33 -2.50 2.59
C PHE A 31 -0.94 -3.08 2.85
N ALA A 32 0.03 -2.26 3.26
CA ALA A 32 1.39 -2.71 3.60
C ALA A 32 1.40 -3.73 4.74
N LYS A 33 0.59 -3.52 5.78
CA LYS A 33 0.41 -4.49 6.87
C LYS A 33 -0.16 -5.82 6.39
N ALA A 34 -1.19 -5.78 5.53
CA ALA A 34 -1.78 -7.00 4.96
C ALA A 34 -0.77 -7.79 4.13
N VAL A 35 0.07 -7.10 3.34
CA VAL A 35 1.18 -7.69 2.59
C VAL A 35 2.20 -8.31 3.54
N GLY A 36 2.67 -7.57 4.55
CA GLY A 36 3.67 -8.03 5.52
C GLY A 36 3.25 -9.27 6.30
N VAL A 37 1.98 -9.34 6.72
CA VAL A 37 1.45 -10.49 7.46
C VAL A 37 1.26 -11.71 6.55
N SER A 38 0.70 -11.51 5.35
CA SER A 38 0.27 -12.63 4.51
C SER A 38 1.37 -13.13 3.59
N HIS A 39 2.25 -12.23 3.14
CA HIS A 39 3.26 -12.48 2.10
C HIS A 39 4.58 -11.75 2.43
N PRO A 40 5.30 -12.17 3.50
CA PRO A 40 6.54 -11.50 3.93
C PRO A 40 7.67 -11.52 2.88
N GLY A 41 7.58 -12.38 1.87
CA GLY A 41 8.48 -12.36 0.70
C GLY A 41 8.25 -11.15 -0.20
N ILE A 42 6.98 -10.76 -0.41
CA ILE A 42 6.58 -9.58 -1.21
C ILE A 42 6.90 -8.30 -0.43
N ASP A 43 6.64 -8.30 0.89
CA ASP A 43 6.94 -7.19 1.78
C ASP A 43 8.43 -6.78 1.75
N LYS A 44 9.33 -7.73 1.52
CA LYS A 44 10.78 -7.47 1.38
C LYS A 44 11.20 -6.92 0.02
N LYS A 45 10.30 -6.84 -0.96
CA LYS A 45 10.60 -6.37 -2.32
C LYS A 45 10.17 -4.93 -2.52
N VAL A 46 9.00 -4.56 -1.99
CA VAL A 46 8.39 -3.24 -2.21
C VAL A 46 8.96 -2.22 -1.23
N CYS A 47 9.29 -1.01 -1.72
CA CYS A 47 9.98 0.02 -0.95
C CYS A 47 11.20 -0.52 -0.20
N SER A 48 11.96 -1.40 -0.83
CA SER A 48 13.16 -1.99 -0.22
C SER A 48 14.43 -1.52 -0.89
N GLY A 49 14.34 -0.88 -2.07
CA GLY A 49 15.46 -0.60 -2.95
C GLY A 49 16.15 0.75 -2.73
N SER A 50 17.04 1.07 -3.67
CA SER A 50 17.78 2.35 -3.74
C SER A 50 17.50 3.14 -5.03
N HIS A 51 16.67 2.62 -5.93
CA HIS A 51 16.46 3.19 -7.27
C HIS A 51 15.76 4.56 -7.25
N ALA A 52 15.10 4.91 -6.15
CA ALA A 52 14.37 6.16 -5.96
C ALA A 52 15.04 7.07 -4.92
N LYS A 53 16.34 6.88 -4.63
CA LYS A 53 17.12 7.73 -3.71
C LYS A 53 17.09 9.22 -4.09
N GLY A 54 16.83 9.53 -5.36
CA GLY A 54 16.80 10.90 -5.86
C GLY A 54 18.18 11.55 -5.78
N GLY A 55 18.21 12.85 -5.49
CA GLY A 55 19.46 13.62 -5.34
C GLY A 55 20.03 13.62 -3.93
N ALA A 56 19.77 12.59 -3.13
CA ALA A 56 20.20 12.56 -1.73
C ALA A 56 21.71 12.31 -1.61
N ASP A 57 22.40 13.23 -0.92
CA ASP A 57 23.85 13.16 -0.70
C ASP A 57 24.23 12.25 0.47
N ASN A 58 23.28 11.98 1.38
CA ASN A 58 23.49 11.09 2.51
C ASN A 58 23.46 9.61 2.08
N THR A 59 23.65 8.71 3.04
CA THR A 59 23.50 7.25 2.86
C THR A 59 22.31 6.76 3.69
N PRO A 60 21.05 6.90 3.21
CA PRO A 60 19.89 6.49 3.99
C PRO A 60 19.89 4.98 4.25
N GLU A 61 19.78 4.59 5.51
CA GLU A 61 19.73 3.19 5.96
C GLU A 61 18.38 2.85 6.62
N LYS A 62 17.55 3.85 6.87
CA LYS A 62 16.24 3.70 7.52
C LYS A 62 15.22 4.71 7.01
N TYR A 63 13.95 4.41 7.28
CA TYR A 63 12.86 5.35 7.08
C TYR A 63 12.67 6.27 8.28
N GLY A 64 12.27 7.52 8.01
CA GLY A 64 12.03 8.51 9.05
C GLY A 64 10.91 9.49 8.70
N VAL A 65 10.16 9.89 9.71
CA VAL A 65 9.07 10.87 9.59
C VAL A 65 9.60 12.28 9.40
N THR A 66 10.64 12.64 10.16
CA THR A 66 11.31 13.95 10.13
C THR A 66 12.78 13.71 9.88
N LEU A 67 13.28 14.21 8.76
CA LEU A 67 14.68 14.05 8.36
C LEU A 67 15.55 15.08 9.06
N SER A 68 16.77 14.69 9.41
CA SER A 68 17.70 15.56 10.14
C SER A 68 19.09 15.54 9.51
N SER A 69 19.83 16.63 9.66
CA SER A 69 21.22 16.71 9.19
C SER A 69 22.07 15.62 9.83
N GLY A 70 22.81 14.86 9.02
CA GLY A 70 23.64 13.75 9.47
C GLY A 70 22.87 12.47 9.86
N ALA A 71 21.53 12.51 9.85
CA ALA A 71 20.74 11.30 10.00
C ALA A 71 20.75 10.48 8.71
N LYS A 72 20.83 9.16 8.87
CA LYS A 72 20.74 8.19 7.77
C LYS A 72 19.29 7.80 7.48
N ASP A 73 18.37 8.76 7.56
CA ASP A 73 16.97 8.55 7.25
C ASP A 73 16.58 9.08 5.86
N THR A 74 15.48 8.54 5.36
CA THR A 74 14.78 9.02 4.17
C THR A 74 13.28 8.88 4.37
N ALA A 75 12.49 9.74 3.74
CA ALA A 75 11.04 9.59 3.66
C ALA A 75 10.60 9.11 2.27
N GLN A 76 11.54 8.62 1.46
CA GLN A 76 11.34 8.20 0.08
C GLN A 76 11.32 6.67 -0.02
N CYS A 77 10.21 6.10 -0.49
CA CYS A 77 10.08 4.68 -0.84
C CYS A 77 11.17 4.31 -1.84
N SER A 78 11.84 3.17 -1.60
CA SER A 78 13.02 2.73 -2.37
C SER A 78 14.12 3.80 -2.52
N GLY A 79 14.20 4.70 -1.53
CA GLY A 79 15.21 5.75 -1.43
C GLY A 79 16.38 5.43 -0.50
N LEU A 80 16.63 4.16 -0.22
CA LEU A 80 17.75 3.72 0.62
C LEU A 80 19.08 3.84 -0.12
N HIS A 81 20.20 3.79 0.61
CA HIS A 81 21.52 3.70 0.02
C HIS A 81 21.76 2.30 -0.57
N GLU A 82 21.44 1.27 0.21
CA GLU A 82 21.51 -0.13 -0.20
C GLU A 82 20.12 -0.77 -0.17
N GLY A 83 19.81 -1.52 -1.22
CA GLY A 83 18.52 -2.18 -1.35
C GLY A 83 18.38 -3.43 -0.48
N LYS A 84 17.15 -3.90 -0.32
CA LYS A 84 16.73 -5.15 0.35
C LYS A 84 17.01 -5.21 1.87
N THR A 85 17.23 -4.06 2.50
CA THR A 85 17.49 -3.96 3.95
C THR A 85 16.24 -3.62 4.78
N LYS A 86 15.18 -3.13 4.12
CA LYS A 86 13.89 -2.76 4.73
C LYS A 86 12.73 -3.37 3.97
N LYS A 87 11.58 -3.34 4.61
CA LYS A 87 10.31 -3.87 4.09
C LYS A 87 9.34 -2.76 3.74
N PHE A 88 8.30 -3.11 3.00
CA PHE A 88 7.21 -2.20 2.69
C PHE A 88 6.48 -1.72 3.95
N SER A 89 6.25 -2.61 4.91
CA SER A 89 5.72 -2.24 6.22
C SER A 89 6.61 -1.24 6.97
N ASP A 90 7.94 -1.39 6.90
CA ASP A 90 8.89 -0.47 7.54
C ASP A 90 8.80 0.93 6.91
N PHE A 91 8.62 1.01 5.59
CA PHE A 91 8.37 2.28 4.92
C PHE A 91 7.06 2.89 5.38
N ALA A 92 5.96 2.12 5.29
CA ALA A 92 4.62 2.65 5.54
C ALA A 92 4.46 3.20 6.97
N GLU A 93 5.05 2.53 7.96
CA GLU A 93 5.07 3.00 9.35
C GLU A 93 6.15 4.06 9.58
N GLY A 94 7.37 3.82 9.10
CA GLY A 94 8.55 4.61 9.44
C GLY A 94 8.54 6.04 8.90
N VAL A 95 7.80 6.32 7.82
CA VAL A 95 7.64 7.68 7.28
C VAL A 95 6.37 8.39 7.77
N GLY A 96 5.53 7.73 8.57
CA GLY A 96 4.36 8.35 9.20
C GLY A 96 3.17 8.51 8.25
N LEU A 97 2.97 7.60 7.29
CA LEU A 97 1.84 7.66 6.35
C LEU A 97 0.48 7.66 7.08
N GLN A 98 0.38 6.96 8.22
CA GLN A 98 -0.83 6.90 9.04
C GLN A 98 -1.28 8.27 9.55
N ASP A 99 -0.33 9.20 9.72
CA ASP A 99 -0.54 10.56 10.24
C ASP A 99 -0.56 11.59 9.10
N ASN A 100 -0.84 11.14 7.86
CA ASN A 100 -0.83 11.95 6.64
C ASN A 100 0.49 12.68 6.38
N LYS A 101 1.63 12.06 6.76
CA LYS A 101 2.96 12.60 6.49
C LYS A 101 3.62 11.85 5.34
N ASN A 102 4.43 12.56 4.56
CA ASN A 102 5.30 12.00 3.51
C ASN A 102 4.55 11.15 2.45
N TRP A 103 3.26 11.42 2.22
CA TRP A 103 2.45 10.78 1.19
C TRP A 103 1.62 11.83 0.43
N PRO A 104 1.43 11.69 -0.90
CA PRO A 104 2.04 10.71 -1.81
C PRO A 104 3.45 11.07 -2.26
N THR A 105 3.98 12.20 -1.79
CA THR A 105 5.31 12.72 -2.12
C THR A 105 6.27 12.46 -0.97
N GLY A 106 7.40 11.83 -1.27
CA GLY A 106 8.49 11.60 -0.32
C GLY A 106 9.42 12.81 -0.22
N SER A 107 10.38 12.71 0.70
CA SER A 107 11.45 13.71 0.84
C SER A 107 12.77 13.03 1.19
N TYR A 108 13.87 13.74 0.95
CA TYR A 108 15.22 13.27 1.23
C TYR A 108 16.13 14.43 1.64
N TRP A 109 17.24 14.12 2.29
CA TRP A 109 18.24 15.11 2.66
C TRP A 109 19.20 15.38 1.49
N LYS A 110 19.41 16.65 1.16
CA LYS A 110 20.39 17.07 0.16
C LYS A 110 21.18 18.27 0.68
N SER A 111 22.50 18.14 0.66
CA SER A 111 23.44 19.11 1.19
C SER A 111 23.09 19.56 2.62
N THR A 112 22.42 20.71 2.79
CA THR A 112 22.08 21.30 4.10
C THR A 112 20.58 21.38 4.37
N ALA A 113 19.74 20.80 3.50
CA ALA A 113 18.29 20.94 3.60
C ALA A 113 17.53 19.66 3.26
N ILE A 114 16.30 19.61 3.75
CA ILE A 114 15.30 18.62 3.32
C ILE A 114 14.73 19.09 1.98
N VAL A 115 14.77 18.20 0.99
CA VAL A 115 14.22 18.44 -0.34
C VAL A 115 13.04 17.52 -0.55
N SER A 116 11.91 18.09 -0.96
CA SER A 116 10.77 17.31 -1.43
C SER A 116 11.13 16.59 -2.72
N GLY A 117 10.74 15.32 -2.83
CA GLY A 117 10.80 14.61 -4.10
C GLY A 117 9.89 15.23 -5.16
N PRO A 118 9.99 14.77 -6.42
CA PRO A 118 9.00 15.08 -7.45
C PRO A 118 7.58 14.78 -6.97
N GLN A 119 6.59 15.43 -7.57
CA GLN A 119 5.19 15.18 -7.24
C GLN A 119 4.87 13.67 -7.32
N ASN A 120 4.24 13.14 -6.27
CA ASN A 120 3.84 11.75 -6.12
C ASN A 120 5.02 10.74 -6.07
N SER A 121 6.24 11.19 -5.74
CA SER A 121 7.43 10.32 -5.81
C SER A 121 7.33 9.02 -5.01
N ASN A 122 6.61 8.99 -3.88
CA ASN A 122 6.41 7.75 -3.14
C ASN A 122 5.39 6.83 -3.82
N ALA A 123 4.27 7.38 -4.29
CA ALA A 123 3.28 6.60 -5.05
C ALA A 123 3.89 6.01 -6.33
N THR A 124 4.71 6.77 -7.05
CA THR A 124 5.44 6.29 -8.24
C THR A 124 6.42 5.18 -7.90
N ALA A 125 7.18 5.30 -6.81
CA ALA A 125 8.12 4.26 -6.38
C ALA A 125 7.39 2.98 -5.95
N VAL A 126 6.30 3.09 -5.18
CA VAL A 126 5.46 1.94 -4.82
C VAL A 126 4.92 1.25 -6.07
N ALA A 127 4.32 2.00 -7.00
CA ALA A 127 3.78 1.45 -8.25
C ALA A 127 4.85 0.72 -9.07
N LYS A 128 6.04 1.32 -9.18
CA LYS A 128 7.17 0.74 -9.90
C LYS A 128 7.60 -0.58 -9.25
N ASP A 129 7.75 -0.62 -7.93
CA ASP A 129 8.13 -1.84 -7.23
C ASP A 129 7.07 -2.95 -7.39
N LEU A 130 5.78 -2.61 -7.28
CA LEU A 130 4.68 -3.55 -7.48
C LEU A 130 4.65 -4.16 -8.90
N VAL A 131 5.06 -3.38 -9.90
CA VAL A 131 5.04 -3.81 -11.31
C VAL A 131 6.36 -4.45 -11.74
N GLN A 132 7.52 -4.03 -11.23
CA GLN A 132 8.82 -4.44 -11.75
C GLN A 132 9.55 -5.45 -10.88
N GLU A 133 9.35 -5.43 -9.56
CA GLU A 133 10.08 -6.30 -8.63
C GLU A 133 9.33 -7.61 -8.30
N LEU A 134 8.04 -7.66 -8.64
CA LEU A 134 7.17 -8.81 -8.37
C LEU A 134 7.04 -9.74 -9.58
N THR A 135 6.97 -11.05 -9.32
CA THR A 135 6.60 -12.03 -10.36
C THR A 135 5.13 -11.90 -10.75
N PRO A 136 4.68 -12.47 -11.88
CA PRO A 136 3.27 -12.47 -12.26
C PRO A 136 2.34 -13.01 -11.15
N GLU A 137 2.75 -14.07 -10.45
CA GLU A 137 1.98 -14.67 -9.36
C GLU A 137 1.88 -13.72 -8.15
N GLU A 138 2.99 -13.08 -7.78
CA GLU A 138 3.03 -12.09 -6.70
C GLU A 138 2.19 -10.86 -7.03
N LYS A 139 2.15 -10.43 -8.30
CA LYS A 139 1.27 -9.35 -8.77
C LYS A 139 -0.20 -9.71 -8.59
N THR A 140 -0.60 -10.93 -8.96
CA THR A 140 -1.99 -11.39 -8.75
C THR A 140 -2.37 -11.38 -7.27
N ILE A 141 -1.46 -11.81 -6.39
CA ILE A 141 -1.65 -11.76 -4.94
C ILE A 141 -1.85 -10.32 -4.46
N VAL A 142 -0.95 -9.41 -4.85
CA VAL A 142 -1.02 -8.01 -4.43
C VAL A 142 -2.27 -7.32 -4.99
N ALA A 143 -2.65 -7.59 -6.23
CA ALA A 143 -3.87 -7.07 -6.82
C ALA A 143 -5.11 -7.49 -6.00
N GLY A 144 -5.17 -8.74 -5.55
CA GLY A 144 -6.22 -9.21 -4.65
C GLY A 144 -6.23 -8.51 -3.29
N LEU A 145 -5.05 -8.24 -2.73
CA LEU A 145 -4.92 -7.49 -1.48
C LEU A 145 -5.34 -6.02 -1.65
N LEU A 146 -4.92 -5.33 -2.71
CA LEU A 146 -5.33 -3.97 -3.04
C LEU A 146 -6.85 -3.84 -3.17
N ALA A 147 -7.47 -4.77 -3.90
CA ALA A 147 -8.92 -4.79 -4.05
C ALA A 147 -9.63 -4.95 -2.68
N LYS A 148 -9.09 -5.78 -1.80
CA LYS A 148 -9.65 -6.03 -0.47
C LYS A 148 -9.45 -4.86 0.49
N THR A 149 -8.27 -4.23 0.50
CA THR A 149 -7.89 -3.24 1.52
C THR A 149 -8.18 -1.80 1.12
N ILE A 150 -8.12 -1.47 -0.17
CA ILE A 150 -8.21 -0.08 -0.65
C ILE A 150 -9.47 0.14 -1.47
N GLU A 151 -9.79 -0.78 -2.38
CA GLU A 151 -10.94 -0.58 -3.28
C GLU A 151 -12.28 -0.98 -2.66
N GLY A 152 -12.25 -1.57 -1.46
CA GLY A 152 -13.45 -2.02 -0.75
C GLY A 152 -13.88 -3.41 -1.22
N GLY A 153 -13.42 -4.44 -0.49
CA GLY A 153 -14.24 -5.63 -0.34
C GLY A 153 -15.43 -5.24 0.54
N GLU A 154 -16.61 -5.15 -0.04
CA GLU A 154 -17.88 -5.00 0.65
C GLU A 154 -17.87 -5.75 1.99
N VAL A 155 -17.76 -5.01 3.11
CA VAL A 155 -18.27 -5.51 4.38
C VAL A 155 -19.77 -5.45 4.19
N ILE A 156 -20.36 -6.57 3.75
CA ILE A 156 -21.76 -6.79 4.07
C ILE A 156 -21.81 -6.78 5.59
N GLU A 157 -22.22 -5.65 6.16
CA GLU A 157 -22.99 -5.67 7.40
C GLU A 157 -24.09 -6.69 7.12
N ILE A 158 -23.92 -7.92 7.63
CA ILE A 158 -25.05 -8.82 7.78
C ILE A 158 -25.92 -8.13 8.82
N ARG A 159 -26.78 -7.23 8.37
CA ARG A 159 -27.97 -6.87 9.13
C ARG A 159 -28.72 -8.18 9.28
N ALA A 160 -28.76 -8.62 10.53
CA ALA A 160 -29.31 -9.89 10.98
C ALA A 160 -30.43 -10.40 10.05
N VAL A 161 -30.28 -11.65 9.62
CA VAL A 161 -31.40 -12.44 9.11
C VAL A 161 -32.39 -12.56 10.27
N SER A 162 -33.36 -11.63 10.33
CA SER A 162 -34.53 -11.80 11.18
C SER A 162 -35.41 -12.82 10.47
N SER A 163 -35.29 -14.07 10.91
CA SER A 163 -36.18 -15.16 10.55
C SER A 163 -37.59 -14.87 11.04
N THR A 164 -38.34 -14.00 10.36
CA THR A 164 -39.80 -14.04 10.47
C THR A 164 -40.29 -15.24 9.67
N SER A 165 -40.41 -16.35 10.41
CA SER A 165 -41.13 -17.58 10.13
C SER A 165 -41.92 -17.64 8.82
N VAL A 166 -41.63 -18.66 8.01
CA VAL A 166 -42.50 -19.15 6.94
C VAL A 166 -43.90 -19.40 7.52
N MET A 167 -44.91 -18.71 7.00
CA MET A 167 -46.30 -18.95 7.36
C MET A 167 -46.72 -20.26 6.70
N VAL A 168 -46.69 -21.36 7.45
CA VAL A 168 -47.27 -22.64 7.02
C VAL A 168 -48.78 -22.52 7.07
N ASN A 169 -49.42 -22.38 5.91
CA ASN A 169 -50.86 -22.55 5.74
C ASN A 169 -51.17 -24.05 5.79
N ALA A 170 -51.32 -24.59 6.99
CA ALA A 170 -51.89 -25.91 7.19
C ALA A 170 -53.39 -25.85 6.92
N CYS A 171 -53.79 -26.01 5.66
CA CYS A 171 -55.10 -26.57 5.35
C CYS A 171 -55.09 -28.02 5.87
N TYR A 172 -55.65 -28.26 7.06
CA TYR A 172 -56.06 -29.59 7.47
C TYR A 172 -57.59 -29.65 7.37
N ASP A 173 -58.02 -30.25 6.28
CA ASP A 173 -59.39 -30.66 5.99
C ASP A 173 -59.65 -31.95 6.77
N LEU A 174 -60.44 -31.88 7.85
CA LEU A 174 -60.97 -33.04 8.59
C LEU A 174 -61.97 -32.57 9.67
N LEU A 175 -63.17 -32.18 9.22
CA LEU A 175 -64.38 -32.33 10.03
C LEU A 175 -65.17 -33.51 9.45
N SER A 176 -65.04 -34.65 10.12
CA SER A 176 -66.13 -35.61 10.30
C SER A 176 -66.84 -35.30 11.61
#